data_AF-M7MYC9-F1
#
_entry.id   AF-M7MYC9-F1
#
_cell.length_a   1.000
_cell.length_b   1.000
_cell.length_c   1.000
_cell.angle_alpha   90.00
_cell.angle_beta   90.00
_cell.angle_gamma   90.00
#
_symmetry.space_group_name_H-M   'P 1'
#
loop_
_entity.id
_entity.type
_entity.pdbx_description
1 polymer ?
#
loop_
_entity_poly.entity_id
_entity_poly.type
_entity_poly.pdbx_seq_one_letter_code
_entity_poly.pdbx_strand_id
1 'polypeptide(L)'
;MKKHLLFFFIFFSISLSFSQAYYKNGDKLMNKEKYLSDLEVVKKENEPKYISIEIFEEVNRNDSIIKNFRAVVKNKNKAYSSNLYLMLLNNPFPDFKLQGINNNWYVKSRFLGKPTVICFIKHPYFQPTRKEIKKLNALNKNEKYQVVAFLADTNANKSSFSNMEFPILKDSSNWLNSNIVGHHFAQYLLIDENGIITYFFPEFPNSKTTFTPIRNQTKEIFELLAN
;
A
#
# COMPACT_ATOMS: atom_id res chain seq x y z
N MET A 1 -19.43 66.05 -3.20
CA MET A 1 -18.40 65.12 -2.68
C MET A 1 -18.95 63.75 -2.18
N LYS A 2 -20.07 63.22 -2.69
CA LYS A 2 -20.64 61.92 -2.20
C LYS A 2 -20.90 60.85 -3.26
N LYS A 3 -20.60 61.11 -4.54
CA LYS A 3 -20.87 60.16 -5.65
C LYS A 3 -19.66 59.33 -6.10
N HIS A 4 -18.46 59.59 -5.58
CA HIS A 4 -17.26 58.84 -5.96
C HIS A 4 -16.86 57.74 -4.97
N LEU A 5 -17.54 57.63 -3.82
CA LEU A 5 -17.24 56.57 -2.85
C LEU A 5 -17.85 55.20 -3.21
N LEU A 6 -18.89 55.18 -4.06
CA LEU A 6 -19.59 53.94 -4.44
C LEU A 6 -18.81 53.12 -5.48
N PHE A 7 -17.88 53.75 -6.22
CA PHE A 7 -17.09 53.07 -7.25
C PHE A 7 -15.89 52.30 -6.66
N PHE A 8 -15.45 52.64 -5.45
CA PHE A 8 -14.33 51.98 -4.78
C PHE A 8 -14.71 50.65 -4.11
N PHE A 9 -16.00 50.41 -3.85
CA PHE A 9 -16.48 49.17 -3.25
C PHE A 9 -16.76 48.05 -4.26
N ILE A 10 -16.97 48.38 -5.54
CA ILE A 10 -17.23 47.39 -6.60
C ILE A 10 -15.93 46.77 -7.12
N PHE A 11 -14.77 47.42 -6.91
CA PHE A 11 -13.47 46.88 -7.31
C PHE A 11 -12.85 45.90 -6.30
N PHE A 12 -13.37 45.81 -5.07
CA PHE A 12 -12.84 44.91 -4.04
C PHE A 12 -13.53 43.54 -3.94
N SER A 13 -14.60 43.33 -4.71
CA SER A 13 -15.34 42.07 -4.76
C SER A 13 -14.95 41.16 -5.93
N ILE A 14 -13.83 41.44 -6.61
CA ILE A 14 -13.11 40.40 -7.34
C ILE A 14 -12.39 39.57 -6.27
N SER A 15 -13.17 38.85 -5.45
CA SER A 15 -12.70 37.69 -4.74
C SER A 15 -12.22 36.74 -5.83
N LEU A 16 -10.90 36.75 -6.05
CA LEU A 16 -10.18 35.72 -6.78
C LEU A 16 -10.70 34.39 -6.26
N SER A 17 -11.65 33.81 -6.99
CA SER A 17 -12.18 32.49 -6.71
C SER A 17 -11.07 31.54 -7.15
N PHE A 18 -10.06 31.41 -6.29
CA PHE A 18 -9.00 30.44 -6.49
C PHE A 18 -9.65 29.09 -6.41
N SER A 19 -9.86 28.48 -7.58
CA SER A 19 -10.38 27.14 -7.64
C SER A 19 -9.50 26.23 -6.80
N GLN A 20 -10.04 25.67 -5.72
CA GLN A 20 -9.27 24.80 -4.83
C GLN A 20 -9.06 23.46 -5.52
N ALA A 21 -7.78 23.09 -5.71
CA ALA A 21 -7.43 21.81 -6.32
C ALA A 21 -7.38 20.72 -5.25
N TYR A 22 -8.27 19.75 -5.37
CA TYR A 22 -8.28 18.54 -4.56
C TYR A 22 -7.83 17.35 -5.40
N TYR A 23 -7.23 16.38 -4.73
CA TYR A 23 -6.77 15.13 -5.30
C TYR A 23 -7.59 14.01 -4.69
N LYS A 24 -8.21 13.19 -5.53
CA LYS A 24 -9.05 12.08 -5.12
C LYS A 24 -8.41 10.74 -5.50
N ASN A 25 -8.35 9.83 -4.54
CA ASN A 25 -7.85 8.48 -4.70
C ASN A 25 -8.85 7.53 -4.01
N GLY A 26 -9.56 6.72 -4.79
CA GLY A 26 -10.71 5.96 -4.29
C GLY A 26 -11.72 6.88 -3.61
N ASP A 27 -12.03 6.64 -2.35
CA ASP A 27 -12.93 7.47 -1.55
C ASP A 27 -12.22 8.61 -0.80
N LYS A 28 -10.88 8.67 -0.84
CA LYS A 28 -10.08 9.64 -0.08
C LYS A 28 -9.89 10.92 -0.89
N LEU A 29 -10.29 12.06 -0.31
CA LEU A 29 -10.08 13.40 -0.85
C LEU A 29 -9.00 14.12 -0.03
N MET A 30 -8.02 14.74 -0.70
CA MET A 30 -6.93 15.47 -0.05
C MET A 30 -6.60 16.76 -0.80
N ASN A 31 -6.05 17.76 -0.12
CA ASN A 31 -5.55 18.96 -0.78
C ASN A 31 -4.20 18.69 -1.47
N LYS A 32 -3.76 19.62 -2.32
CA LYS A 32 -2.49 19.50 -3.08
C LYS A 32 -1.27 19.29 -2.19
N GLU A 33 -1.17 20.01 -1.08
CA GLU A 33 -0.01 19.97 -0.18
C GLU A 33 0.13 18.61 0.50
N LYS A 34 -0.97 18.09 1.07
CA LYS A 34 -1.01 16.77 1.68
C LYS A 34 -0.72 15.68 0.65
N TYR A 35 -1.31 15.79 -0.55
CA TYR A 35 -1.03 14.89 -1.66
C TYR A 35 0.45 14.83 -2.03
N LEU A 36 1.09 16.00 -2.24
CA LEU A 36 2.50 16.05 -2.62
C LEU A 36 3.40 15.51 -1.51
N SER A 37 3.09 15.84 -0.25
CA SER A 37 3.81 15.32 0.90
C SER A 37 3.72 13.79 0.99
N ASP A 38 2.52 13.23 0.91
CA ASP A 38 2.30 11.79 0.97
C ASP A 38 2.96 11.07 -0.21
N LEU A 39 2.86 11.64 -1.42
CA LEU A 39 3.47 11.08 -2.61
C LEU A 39 4.99 11.01 -2.51
N GLU A 40 5.63 12.05 -1.97
CA GLU A 40 7.08 12.08 -1.80
C GLU A 40 7.55 11.02 -0.80
N VAL A 41 6.81 10.81 0.29
CA VAL A 41 7.11 9.72 1.24
C VAL A 41 6.99 8.36 0.55
N VAL A 42 5.86 8.12 -0.14
CA VAL A 42 5.60 6.87 -0.86
C VAL A 42 6.70 6.56 -1.88
N LYS A 43 7.06 7.54 -2.71
CA LYS A 43 8.13 7.40 -3.71
C LYS A 43 9.46 7.04 -3.07
N LYS A 44 9.85 7.76 -2.02
CA LYS A 44 11.14 7.56 -1.37
C LYS A 44 11.23 6.18 -0.70
N GLU A 45 10.14 5.69 -0.13
CA GLU A 45 10.10 4.37 0.50
C GLU A 45 10.07 3.24 -0.55
N ASN A 46 9.26 3.38 -1.60
CA ASN A 46 8.95 2.31 -2.54
C ASN A 46 9.62 2.53 -3.91
N GLU A 47 10.83 3.11 -3.87
CA GLU A 47 11.66 3.49 -5.01
C GLU A 47 11.09 4.54 -5.99
N PRO A 48 11.63 5.77 -6.02
CA PRO A 48 11.04 6.88 -6.77
C PRO A 48 11.02 6.65 -8.29
N LYS A 49 12.02 5.93 -8.80
CA LYS A 49 12.17 5.64 -10.24
C LYS A 49 11.04 4.77 -10.77
N TYR A 50 10.47 3.94 -9.90
CA TYR A 50 9.41 3.02 -10.27
C TYR A 50 8.03 3.62 -10.08
N ILE A 51 7.84 4.73 -9.36
CA ILE A 51 6.49 5.25 -9.05
C ILE A 51 6.23 6.57 -9.78
N SER A 52 5.14 6.60 -10.57
CA SER A 52 4.57 7.84 -11.11
C SER A 52 3.07 7.93 -10.84
N ILE A 53 2.50 9.12 -10.98
CA ILE A 53 1.07 9.36 -10.82
C ILE A 53 0.47 9.70 -12.17
N GLU A 54 -0.69 9.12 -12.46
CA GLU A 54 -1.51 9.40 -13.61
C GLU A 54 -2.84 10.01 -13.13
N ILE A 55 -3.15 11.21 -13.60
CA ILE A 55 -4.48 11.83 -13.45
C ILE A 55 -5.34 11.29 -14.59
N PHE A 56 -6.44 10.63 -14.25
CA PHE A 56 -7.31 9.98 -15.25
C PHE A 56 -8.65 10.70 -15.42
N GLU A 57 -9.04 11.58 -14.49
CA GLU A 57 -10.27 12.37 -14.59
C GLU A 57 -10.11 13.68 -13.79
N GLU A 58 -10.62 14.78 -14.32
CA GLU A 58 -10.79 16.04 -13.60
C GLU A 58 -12.27 16.42 -13.56
N VAL A 59 -12.81 16.63 -12.35
CA VAL A 59 -14.21 17.01 -12.13
C VAL A 59 -14.27 18.41 -11.53
N ASN A 60 -14.94 19.32 -12.23
CA ASN A 60 -15.24 20.65 -11.72
C ASN A 60 -16.49 20.58 -10.83
N ARG A 61 -16.37 21.00 -9.57
CA ARG A 61 -17.50 21.18 -8.64
C ARG A 61 -17.42 22.56 -8.02
N ASN A 62 -18.35 23.44 -8.37
CA ASN A 62 -18.40 24.82 -7.88
C ASN A 62 -17.06 25.53 -8.08
N ASP A 63 -16.39 25.90 -6.99
CA ASP A 63 -15.09 26.56 -6.89
C ASP A 63 -13.94 25.55 -6.69
N SER A 64 -14.13 24.28 -7.04
CA SER A 64 -13.16 23.22 -6.80
C SER A 64 -12.91 22.38 -8.05
N ILE A 65 -11.64 22.00 -8.26
CA ILE A 65 -11.23 21.01 -9.25
C ILE A 65 -10.81 19.75 -8.50
N ILE A 66 -11.51 18.64 -8.74
CA ILE A 66 -11.17 17.34 -8.18
C ILE A 66 -10.40 16.55 -9.23
N LYS A 67 -9.12 16.28 -8.99
CA LYS A 67 -8.25 15.47 -9.84
C LYS A 67 -8.25 14.04 -9.32
N ASN A 68 -8.93 13.13 -10.01
CA ASN A 68 -8.87 11.72 -9.71
C ASN A 68 -7.58 11.14 -10.28
N PHE A 69 -6.81 10.45 -9.44
CA PHE A 69 -5.49 9.95 -9.82
C PHE A 69 -5.26 8.51 -9.38
N ARG A 70 -4.31 7.85 -10.02
CA ARG A 70 -3.80 6.52 -9.62
C ARG A 70 -2.27 6.48 -9.62
N ALA A 71 -1.70 5.65 -8.76
CA ALA A 71 -0.28 5.33 -8.80
C ALA A 71 -0.01 4.28 -9.89
N VAL A 72 1.03 4.50 -10.69
CA VAL A 72 1.47 3.62 -11.76
C VAL A 72 2.94 3.28 -11.57
N VAL A 73 3.30 2.01 -11.82
CA VAL A 73 4.70 1.57 -11.76
C VAL A 73 5.33 1.60 -13.15
N LYS A 74 6.45 2.32 -13.29
CA LYS A 74 7.27 2.35 -14.51
C LYS A 74 8.16 1.12 -14.53
N ASN A 75 7.75 0.08 -15.26
CA ASN A 75 8.59 -1.10 -15.42
C ASN A 75 9.74 -0.83 -16.41
N LYS A 76 10.88 -1.51 -16.28
CA LYS A 76 12.07 -1.34 -17.16
C LYS A 76 11.75 -1.51 -18.66
N ASN A 77 10.65 -2.18 -18.99
CA ASN A 77 10.16 -2.42 -20.35
C ASN A 77 9.01 -1.49 -20.80
N LYS A 78 8.93 -0.24 -20.32
CA LYS A 78 7.98 0.82 -20.76
C LYS A 78 6.48 0.51 -20.66
N ALA A 79 6.06 -0.69 -20.26
CA ALA A 79 4.66 -1.00 -19.98
C ALA A 79 4.26 -0.36 -18.64
N TYR A 80 3.36 0.61 -18.69
CA TYR A 80 2.71 1.16 -17.51
C TYR A 80 1.75 0.11 -16.95
N SER A 81 2.10 -0.55 -15.85
CA SER A 81 1.12 -1.33 -15.08
C SER A 81 0.55 -0.43 -13.98
N SER A 82 -0.77 -0.31 -13.93
CA SER A 82 -1.45 0.36 -12.82
C SER A 82 -1.34 -0.52 -11.58
N ASN A 83 -0.33 -0.25 -10.76
CA ASN A 83 -0.16 -0.90 -9.47
C ASN A 83 -1.02 -0.18 -8.44
N LEU A 84 -2.34 -0.33 -8.59
CA LEU A 84 -3.36 0.30 -7.74
C LEU A 84 -3.16 -0.02 -6.26
N TYR A 85 -2.51 -1.14 -5.91
CA TYR A 85 -2.18 -1.46 -4.52
C TYR A 85 -1.29 -0.41 -3.82
N LEU A 86 -0.47 0.37 -4.56
CA LEU A 86 0.32 1.46 -3.97
C LEU A 86 -0.56 2.56 -3.37
N MET A 87 -1.82 2.68 -3.81
CA MET A 87 -2.80 3.60 -3.24
C MET A 87 -3.16 3.25 -1.79
N LEU A 88 -2.86 2.01 -1.35
CA LEU A 88 -3.16 1.55 0.00
C LEU A 88 -2.13 2.03 1.05
N LEU A 89 -0.97 2.58 0.65
CA LEU A 89 0.02 3.10 1.59
C LEU A 89 -0.56 4.18 2.51
N ASN A 90 -0.14 4.16 3.76
CA ASN A 90 -0.60 5.03 4.84
C ASN A 90 -2.11 4.98 5.06
N ASN A 91 -2.77 3.89 4.66
CA ASN A 91 -4.16 3.59 5.03
C ASN A 91 -4.20 2.32 5.90
N PRO A 92 -5.24 2.16 6.73
CA PRO A 92 -5.46 0.94 7.47
C PRO A 92 -5.52 -0.27 6.54
N PHE A 93 -4.90 -1.38 6.95
CA PHE A 93 -5.09 -2.64 6.29
C PHE A 93 -6.57 -3.04 6.40
N PRO A 94 -7.20 -3.50 5.30
CA PRO A 94 -8.63 -3.81 5.32
C PRO A 94 -8.96 -4.89 6.33
N ASP A 95 -10.16 -4.83 6.92
CA ASP A 95 -10.60 -5.82 7.89
C ASP A 95 -10.86 -7.17 7.23
N PHE A 96 -10.55 -8.25 7.97
CA PHE A 96 -10.78 -9.61 7.52
C PHE A 96 -11.14 -10.54 8.68
N LYS A 97 -11.85 -11.61 8.33
CA LYS A 97 -12.06 -12.80 9.15
C LYS A 97 -11.91 -14.02 8.25
N LEU A 98 -10.76 -14.68 8.34
CA LEU A 98 -10.39 -15.77 7.44
C LEU A 98 -9.97 -16.99 8.25
N GLN A 99 -10.19 -18.19 7.70
CA GLN A 99 -9.75 -19.42 8.31
C GLN A 99 -8.31 -19.71 7.89
N GLY A 100 -7.49 -20.19 8.83
CA GLY A 100 -6.15 -20.69 8.55
C GLY A 100 -6.17 -22.12 8.01
N ILE A 101 -5.05 -22.56 7.42
CA ILE A 101 -4.89 -23.96 6.99
C ILE A 101 -4.94 -24.96 8.16
N ASN A 102 -4.68 -24.48 9.38
CA ASN A 102 -4.81 -25.18 10.66
C ASN A 102 -6.24 -25.16 11.22
N ASN A 103 -7.22 -24.69 10.44
CA ASN A 103 -8.64 -24.54 10.78
C ASN A 103 -8.97 -23.49 11.88
N ASN A 104 -7.98 -22.75 12.39
CA ASN A 104 -8.23 -21.65 13.31
C ASN A 104 -8.73 -20.40 12.58
N TRP A 105 -9.59 -19.61 13.22
CA TRP A 105 -10.03 -18.33 12.68
C TRP A 105 -9.06 -17.21 13.05
N TYR A 106 -8.76 -16.36 12.08
CA TYR A 106 -7.89 -15.19 12.22
C TYR A 106 -8.65 -13.92 11.82
N VAL A 107 -8.41 -12.86 12.58
CA VAL A 107 -8.96 -11.52 12.35
C VAL A 107 -7.84 -10.50 12.38
N LYS A 108 -8.02 -9.36 11.72
CA LYS A 108 -7.02 -8.28 11.65
C LYS A 108 -6.47 -7.88 13.02
N SER A 109 -7.33 -7.80 14.04
CA SER A 109 -6.94 -7.38 15.40
C SER A 109 -5.86 -8.25 16.04
N ARG A 110 -5.69 -9.51 15.60
CA ARG A 110 -4.61 -10.39 16.07
C ARG A 110 -3.21 -9.95 15.60
N PHE A 111 -3.17 -9.16 14.54
CA PHE A 111 -1.94 -8.66 13.92
C PHE A 111 -1.66 -7.20 14.27
N LEU A 112 -2.31 -6.69 15.33
CA LEU A 112 -2.04 -5.37 15.92
C LEU A 112 -1.06 -5.52 17.10
N GLY A 113 -0.43 -4.41 17.47
CA GLY A 113 0.55 -4.32 18.54
C GLY A 113 1.97 -4.77 18.15
N LYS A 114 2.15 -5.36 16.96
CA LYS A 114 3.46 -5.70 16.39
C LYS A 114 3.46 -5.43 14.88
N PRO A 115 4.59 -4.99 14.30
CA PRO A 115 4.69 -4.84 12.86
C PRO A 115 4.60 -6.22 12.20
N THR A 116 3.82 -6.30 11.13
CA THR A 116 3.50 -7.57 10.49
C THR A 116 3.86 -7.55 9.01
N VAL A 117 4.68 -8.52 8.60
CA VAL A 117 4.94 -8.79 7.19
C VAL A 117 3.82 -9.67 6.66
N ILE A 118 3.10 -9.16 5.66
CA ILE A 118 2.05 -9.89 4.96
C ILE A 118 2.62 -10.42 3.65
N CYS A 119 2.52 -11.74 3.45
CA CYS A 119 2.90 -12.42 2.22
C CYS A 119 1.65 -12.84 1.44
N PHE A 120 1.56 -12.49 0.18
CA PHE A 120 0.46 -12.96 -0.67
C PHE A 120 0.95 -14.09 -1.58
N ILE A 121 0.34 -15.26 -1.44
CA ILE A 121 0.71 -16.46 -2.18
C ILE A 121 -0.35 -16.70 -3.27
N LYS A 122 0.10 -16.86 -4.52
CA LYS A 122 -0.79 -17.13 -5.66
C LYS A 122 -0.22 -18.30 -6.45
N HIS A 123 -0.48 -19.52 -6.01
CA HIS A 123 -0.01 -20.71 -6.71
C HIS A 123 -0.66 -20.84 -8.11
N PRO A 124 0.05 -21.35 -9.13
CA PRO A 124 1.48 -21.64 -9.20
C PRO A 124 2.35 -20.41 -9.53
N TYR A 125 1.74 -19.24 -9.75
CA TYR A 125 2.41 -18.03 -10.21
C TYR A 125 3.46 -17.48 -9.24
N PHE A 126 3.18 -17.57 -7.94
CA PHE A 126 4.07 -17.06 -6.91
C PHE A 126 3.91 -17.81 -5.58
N GLN A 127 5.04 -18.25 -5.05
CA GLN A 127 5.21 -18.78 -3.71
C GLN A 127 6.62 -18.43 -3.19
N PRO A 128 6.78 -18.10 -1.89
CA PRO A 128 8.09 -17.86 -1.32
C PRO A 128 9.04 -19.05 -1.50
N THR A 129 10.30 -18.77 -1.84
CA THR A 129 11.32 -19.82 -1.96
C THR A 129 11.67 -20.44 -0.61
N ARG A 130 12.30 -21.62 -0.58
CA ARG A 130 12.76 -22.23 0.69
C ARG A 130 13.65 -21.31 1.53
N LYS A 131 14.49 -20.50 0.88
CA LYS A 131 15.35 -19.52 1.56
C LYS A 131 14.52 -18.40 2.19
N GLU A 132 13.55 -17.87 1.45
CA GLU A 132 12.63 -16.83 1.92
C GLU A 132 11.80 -17.33 3.10
N ILE A 133 11.25 -18.54 3.01
CA ILE A 133 10.51 -19.18 4.11
C ILE A 133 11.35 -19.26 5.38
N LYS A 134 12.63 -19.68 5.28
CA LYS A 134 13.52 -19.75 6.44
C LYS A 134 13.66 -18.38 7.13
N LYS A 135 13.78 -17.31 6.35
CA LYS A 135 13.92 -15.95 6.88
C LYS A 135 12.62 -15.40 7.46
N LEU A 136 11.48 -15.66 6.80
CA LEU A 136 10.17 -15.32 7.33
C LEU A 136 9.86 -16.06 8.63
N ASN A 137 10.22 -17.35 8.73
CA ASN A 137 10.11 -18.09 9.98
C ASN A 137 11.00 -17.49 11.07
N ALA A 138 12.25 -17.15 10.77
CA ALA A 138 13.15 -16.50 11.72
C ALA A 138 12.61 -15.15 12.20
N LEU A 139 12.04 -14.35 11.28
CA LEU A 139 11.40 -13.08 11.60
C LEU A 139 10.22 -13.29 12.56
N ASN A 140 9.32 -14.24 12.27
CA ASN A 140 8.16 -14.54 13.11
C ASN A 140 8.56 -15.09 14.50
N LYS A 141 9.69 -15.81 14.60
CA LYS A 141 10.21 -16.37 15.86
C LYS A 141 10.87 -15.33 16.78
N ASN A 142 11.25 -14.16 16.28
CA ASN A 142 11.92 -13.15 17.11
C ASN A 142 10.97 -12.43 18.09
N GLU A 143 9.67 -12.70 18.00
CA GLU A 143 8.57 -12.12 18.78
C GLU A 143 8.39 -10.60 18.70
N LYS A 144 9.33 -9.85 18.10
CA LYS A 144 9.17 -8.42 17.81
C LYS A 144 8.28 -8.18 16.59
N TYR A 145 8.31 -9.11 15.64
CA TYR A 145 7.58 -9.04 14.38
C TYR A 145 6.63 -10.22 14.23
N GLN A 146 5.65 -10.04 13.34
CA GLN A 146 4.74 -11.09 12.95
C GLN A 146 4.83 -11.33 11.44
N VAL A 147 4.49 -12.55 11.04
CA VAL A 147 4.31 -12.89 9.62
C VAL A 147 2.94 -13.54 9.44
N VAL A 148 2.26 -13.22 8.34
CA VAL A 148 1.03 -13.90 7.92
C VAL A 148 1.00 -14.04 6.41
N ALA A 149 0.55 -15.18 5.92
CA ALA A 149 0.33 -15.40 4.49
C ALA A 149 -1.15 -15.42 4.14
N PHE A 150 -1.50 -14.79 3.02
CA PHE A 150 -2.81 -14.86 2.40
C PHE A 150 -2.71 -15.73 1.15
N LEU A 151 -3.42 -16.84 1.15
CA LEU A 151 -3.42 -17.77 0.03
C LEU A 151 -4.56 -17.42 -0.93
N ALA A 152 -4.19 -16.86 -2.08
CA ALA A 152 -5.09 -16.43 -3.14
C ALA A 152 -5.57 -17.57 -4.05
N ASP A 153 -5.24 -18.83 -3.74
CA ASP A 153 -5.64 -20.01 -4.51
C ASP A 153 -6.31 -21.03 -3.59
N THR A 154 -7.55 -21.41 -3.93
CA THR A 154 -8.34 -22.41 -3.21
C THR A 154 -7.85 -23.84 -3.48
N ASN A 155 -7.08 -24.05 -4.54
CA ASN A 155 -6.62 -25.37 -4.99
C ASN A 155 -5.19 -25.72 -4.54
N ALA A 156 -4.54 -24.84 -3.77
CA ALA A 156 -3.16 -25.06 -3.35
C ALA A 156 -3.06 -26.21 -2.34
N ASN A 157 -2.12 -27.13 -2.59
CA ASN A 157 -1.91 -28.30 -1.74
C ASN A 157 -1.34 -27.89 -0.37
N LYS A 158 -2.01 -28.29 0.72
CA LYS A 158 -1.57 -27.99 2.10
C LYS A 158 -0.13 -28.44 2.38
N SER A 159 0.32 -29.55 1.78
CA SER A 159 1.68 -30.06 1.99
C SER A 159 2.75 -29.11 1.44
N SER A 160 2.42 -28.27 0.45
CA SER A 160 3.33 -27.27 -0.12
C SER A 160 3.74 -26.18 0.89
N PHE A 161 3.05 -26.12 2.04
CA PHE A 161 3.25 -25.09 3.06
C PHE A 161 3.71 -25.64 4.41
N SER A 162 4.08 -26.92 4.50
CA SER A 162 4.46 -27.58 5.77
C SER A 162 5.62 -26.91 6.51
N ASN A 163 6.49 -26.20 5.77
CA ASN A 163 7.69 -25.58 6.32
C ASN A 163 7.47 -24.12 6.77
N MET A 164 6.25 -23.59 6.63
CA MET A 164 5.92 -22.23 7.08
C MET A 164 5.42 -22.29 8.51
N GLU A 165 6.11 -21.57 9.41
CA GLU A 165 5.85 -21.60 10.86
C GLU A 165 5.05 -20.37 11.31
N PHE A 166 4.26 -19.81 10.41
CA PHE A 166 3.41 -18.64 10.63
C PHE A 166 2.01 -18.89 10.03
N PRO A 167 0.97 -18.16 10.46
CA PRO A 167 -0.39 -18.36 9.97
C PRO A 167 -0.50 -18.20 8.44
N ILE A 168 -1.19 -19.14 7.81
CA ILE A 168 -1.56 -19.09 6.39
C ILE A 168 -3.07 -19.11 6.29
N LEU A 169 -3.65 -18.02 5.80
CA LEU A 169 -5.07 -17.82 5.64
C LEU A 169 -5.50 -18.39 4.28
N LYS A 170 -6.33 -19.44 4.30
CA LYS A 170 -6.83 -20.09 3.08
C LYS A 170 -8.00 -19.31 2.48
N ASP A 171 -8.29 -19.60 1.21
CA ASP A 171 -9.47 -19.08 0.49
C ASP A 171 -9.56 -17.54 0.49
N SER A 172 -8.41 -16.86 0.44
CA SER A 172 -8.34 -15.41 0.56
C SER A 172 -8.68 -14.67 -0.74
N SER A 173 -8.87 -15.37 -1.86
CA SER A 173 -9.00 -14.79 -3.22
C SER A 173 -10.12 -13.76 -3.31
N ASN A 174 -11.31 -14.08 -2.80
CA ASN A 174 -12.46 -13.18 -2.84
C ASN A 174 -12.20 -11.90 -2.03
N TRP A 175 -11.60 -12.05 -0.86
CA TRP A 175 -11.23 -10.93 0.00
C TRP A 175 -10.16 -10.06 -0.67
N LEU A 176 -9.12 -10.67 -1.25
CA LEU A 176 -8.04 -9.97 -1.95
C LEU A 176 -8.57 -9.17 -3.14
N ASN A 177 -9.41 -9.78 -3.98
CA ASN A 177 -9.99 -9.10 -5.14
C ASN A 177 -10.86 -7.89 -4.76
N SER A 178 -11.51 -7.95 -3.60
CA SER A 178 -12.41 -6.89 -3.13
C SER A 178 -11.67 -5.74 -2.41
N ASN A 179 -10.50 -6.02 -1.82
CA ASN A 179 -9.82 -5.09 -0.91
C ASN A 179 -8.45 -4.63 -1.43
N ILE A 180 -7.77 -5.45 -2.20
CA ILE A 180 -6.47 -5.19 -2.79
C ILE A 180 -6.67 -5.10 -4.31
N VAL A 181 -7.18 -3.94 -4.74
CA VAL A 181 -7.61 -3.71 -6.13
C VAL A 181 -6.44 -3.85 -7.10
N GLY A 182 -6.62 -4.66 -8.15
CA GLY A 182 -5.68 -4.81 -9.26
C GLY A 182 -5.30 -6.27 -9.57
N HIS A 183 -4.95 -6.56 -10.83
CA HIS A 183 -4.55 -7.90 -11.26
C HIS A 183 -3.19 -8.37 -10.71
N HIS A 184 -2.42 -7.45 -10.13
CA HIS A 184 -1.10 -7.67 -9.55
C HIS A 184 -1.02 -6.98 -8.20
N PHE A 185 -1.15 -7.74 -7.10
CA PHE A 185 -0.82 -7.25 -5.77
C PHE A 185 0.67 -7.44 -5.49
N ALA A 186 1.26 -6.61 -4.63
CA ALA A 186 2.62 -6.82 -4.15
C ALA A 186 2.76 -8.21 -3.53
N GLN A 187 3.88 -8.88 -3.76
CA GLN A 187 4.15 -10.19 -3.17
C GLN A 187 4.25 -10.13 -1.64
N TYR A 188 4.81 -9.01 -1.14
CA TYR A 188 4.98 -8.74 0.27
C TYR A 188 4.64 -7.29 0.59
N LEU A 189 3.97 -7.07 1.71
CA LEU A 189 3.74 -5.74 2.28
C LEU A 189 3.98 -5.74 3.78
N LEU A 190 4.17 -4.56 4.35
CA LEU A 190 4.33 -4.34 5.78
C LEU A 190 3.15 -3.53 6.32
N ILE A 191 2.63 -3.97 7.45
CA ILE A 191 1.77 -3.15 8.31
C ILE A 191 2.50 -2.82 9.62
N ASP A 192 2.28 -1.63 10.15
CA ASP A 192 2.78 -1.23 11.47
C ASP A 192 1.93 -1.82 12.61
N GLU A 193 2.31 -1.54 13.85
CA GLU A 193 1.61 -1.98 15.06
C GLU A 193 0.16 -1.50 15.16
N ASN A 194 -0.23 -0.45 14.43
CA ASN A 194 -1.59 0.06 14.38
C ASN A 194 -2.38 -0.53 13.20
N GLY A 195 -1.77 -1.43 12.43
CA GLY A 195 -2.36 -2.05 11.26
C GLY A 195 -2.42 -1.10 10.06
N ILE A 196 -1.59 -0.07 10.00
CA ILE A 196 -1.46 0.82 8.84
C ILE A 196 -0.47 0.20 7.86
N ILE A 197 -0.82 0.19 6.57
CA ILE A 197 0.08 -0.28 5.51
C ILE A 197 1.19 0.76 5.33
N THR A 198 2.43 0.38 5.65
CA THR A 198 3.57 1.30 5.64
C THR A 198 4.55 1.05 4.52
N TYR A 199 4.58 -0.16 3.95
CA TYR A 199 5.58 -0.50 2.94
C TYR A 199 5.13 -1.61 2.00
N PHE A 200 5.55 -1.54 0.74
CA PHE A 200 5.47 -2.64 -0.21
C PHE A 200 6.88 -3.03 -0.63
N PHE A 201 7.22 -4.31 -0.56
CA PHE A 201 8.52 -4.76 -1.06
C PHE A 201 8.46 -4.87 -2.59
N PRO A 202 9.32 -4.14 -3.34
CA PRO A 202 9.45 -4.32 -4.79
C PRO A 202 9.87 -5.75 -5.15
N GLU A 203 10.78 -6.32 -4.35
CA GLU A 203 11.29 -7.68 -4.42
C GLU A 203 11.63 -8.15 -2.99
N PHE A 204 11.76 -9.47 -2.79
CA PHE A 204 12.16 -9.99 -1.49
C PHE A 204 13.59 -9.51 -1.14
N PRO A 205 13.81 -8.89 0.04
CA PRO A 205 15.12 -8.35 0.42
C PRO A 205 16.22 -9.41 0.37
N ASN A 206 17.35 -9.07 -0.26
CA ASN A 206 18.53 -9.91 -0.28
C ASN A 206 19.80 -9.06 -0.42
N SER A 207 20.97 -9.70 -0.36
CA SER A 207 22.27 -9.01 -0.42
C SER A 207 22.55 -8.24 -1.72
N LYS A 208 21.77 -8.46 -2.78
CA LYS A 208 21.88 -7.75 -4.07
C LYS A 208 20.85 -6.63 -4.23
N THR A 209 19.92 -6.51 -3.29
CA THR A 209 18.90 -5.47 -3.33
C THR A 209 19.56 -4.09 -3.22
N THR A 210 19.20 -3.17 -4.11
CA THR A 210 19.86 -1.85 -4.25
C THR A 210 19.10 -0.71 -3.59
N PHE A 211 17.86 -0.96 -3.17
CA PHE A 211 17.07 0.01 -2.42
C PHE A 211 17.18 -0.28 -0.93
N THR A 212 17.02 0.77 -0.13
CA THR A 212 16.98 0.67 1.33
C THR A 212 15.79 1.48 1.84
N PRO A 213 14.89 0.89 2.65
CA PRO A 213 13.79 1.62 3.26
C PRO A 213 14.31 2.80 4.10
N ILE A 214 13.47 3.80 4.35
CA ILE A 214 13.87 5.01 5.10
C ILE A 214 13.45 4.92 6.57
N ARG A 215 12.25 4.38 6.85
CA ARG A 215 11.74 4.18 8.21
C ARG A 215 12.58 3.14 8.94
N ASN A 216 12.91 3.43 10.20
CA ASN A 216 13.76 2.56 11.01
C ASN A 216 13.17 1.16 11.20
N GLN A 217 11.88 1.06 11.50
CA GLN A 217 11.19 -0.23 11.65
C GLN A 217 11.25 -1.06 10.35
N THR A 218 11.03 -0.42 9.20
CA THR A 218 11.11 -1.09 7.90
C THR A 218 12.55 -1.49 7.56
N LYS A 219 13.54 -0.66 7.90
CA LYS A 219 14.97 -0.98 7.74
C LYS A 219 15.36 -2.22 8.55
N GLU A 220 14.95 -2.27 9.82
CA GLU A 220 15.28 -3.40 10.70
C GLU A 220 14.68 -4.72 10.14
N ILE A 221 13.41 -4.70 9.73
CA ILE A 221 12.78 -5.85 9.07
C ILE A 221 13.50 -6.20 7.77
N PHE A 222 13.83 -5.20 6.95
CA PHE A 222 14.55 -5.40 5.70
C PHE A 222 15.91 -6.06 5.92
N GLU A 223 16.69 -5.61 6.90
CA GLU A 223 18.00 -6.18 7.24
C GLU A 223 17.90 -7.63 7.75
N LEU A 224 16.88 -7.94 8.56
CA LEU A 224 16.61 -9.30 9.02
C LEU A 224 16.19 -10.23 7.88
N LEU A 225 15.52 -9.71 6.85
CA LEU A 225 15.13 -10.46 5.66
C LEU A 225 16.24 -10.51 4.60
N ALA A 226 17.15 -9.53 4.57
CA ALA A 226 18.23 -9.46 3.58
C ALA A 226 19.43 -10.35 3.95
N ASN A 227 19.74 -10.47 5.25
CA ASN A 227 20.83 -11.28 5.80
C ASN A 227 20.39 -12.73 6.09
#